data_AF-W1Y5B9-F1
#
_entry.id   AF-W1Y5B9-F1
#
_cell.length_a   1.000
_cell.length_b   1.000
_cell.length_c   1.000
_cell.angle_alpha   90.00
_cell.angle_beta   90.00
_cell.angle_gamma   90.00
#
_symmetry.space_group_name_H-M   'P 1'
#
loop_
_entity.id
_entity.type
_entity.pdbx_description
1 polymer ?
#
loop_
_entity_poly.entity_id
_entity_poly.type
_entity_poly.pdbx_seq_one_letter_code
_entity_poly.pdbx_strand_id
1 'polypeptide(L)' 'WVNKRVVKCPEEVAQQLAVEAGSNVFLLKRIRYVDEEAVSIEESWVPAHLIHDVDAIGISLYDYFRSQHIYP' A
#
# COMPACT_ATOMS: atom_id res chain seq x y z
N TRP A 1 4.42 4.93 8.15
CA TRP A 1 3.67 5.38 6.96
C TRP A 1 3.35 6.85 7.11
N VAL A 2 3.54 7.64 6.05
CA VAL A 2 3.30 9.10 6.09
C VAL A 2 2.02 9.51 5.36
N ASN A 3 1.51 8.65 4.48
CA ASN A 3 0.22 8.83 3.83
C ASN A 3 -0.44 7.47 3.61
N LYS A 4 -1.74 7.39 3.90
CA LYS A 4 -2.59 6.24 3.60
C LYS A 4 -3.91 6.78 3.09
N ARG A 5 -4.28 6.48 1.85
CA ARG A 5 -5.56 6.96 1.27
C ARG A 5 -6.09 6.02 0.21
N VAL A 6 -7.41 5.98 0.07
CA VAL A 6 -8.06 5.30 -1.05
C VAL A 6 -8.11 6.26 -2.25
N VAL A 7 -7.75 5.75 -3.41
CA VAL A 7 -7.83 6.46 -4.70
C VAL A 7 -8.42 5.55 -5.77
N LYS A 8 -8.82 6.14 -6.89
CA LYS A 8 -9.17 5.41 -8.10
C LYS A 8 -7.89 4.87 -8.74
N CYS A 9 -7.87 3.58 -9.08
CA CYS A 9 -6.70 2.91 -9.62
C CYS A 9 -6.35 3.47 -11.00
N PRO A 10 -5.16 4.06 -11.19
CA PRO A 10 -4.69 4.47 -12.50
C PRO A 10 -4.56 3.27 -13.43
N GLU A 11 -4.70 3.48 -14.74
CA GLU A 11 -4.71 2.41 -15.74
C GLU A 11 -3.42 1.56 -15.72
N GLU A 12 -2.26 2.22 -15.63
CA GLU A 12 -0.95 1.54 -15.54
C GLU A 12 -0.82 0.66 -14.29
N VAL A 13 -1.33 1.13 -13.15
CA VAL A 13 -1.31 0.38 -11.89
C VAL A 13 -2.31 -0.78 -11.93
N ALA A 14 -3.48 -0.54 -12.53
CA ALA A 14 -4.53 -1.56 -12.66
C ALA A 14 -4.03 -2.75 -13.48
N GLN A 15 -3.28 -2.50 -14.56
CA GLN A 15 -2.64 -3.54 -15.36
C GLN A 15 -1.64 -4.37 -14.55
N GLN A 16 -0.79 -3.72 -13.73
CA GLN A 16 0.18 -4.42 -12.88
C GLN A 16 -0.48 -5.25 -11.77
N LEU A 17 -1.56 -4.73 -11.18
CA LEU A 17 -2.32 -5.39 -10.12
C LEU A 17 -3.33 -6.42 -10.65
N ALA A 18 -3.52 -6.52 -11.97
CA ALA A 18 -4.56 -7.32 -12.61
C ALA A 18 -5.98 -7.04 -12.06
N VAL A 19 -6.30 -5.76 -11.88
CA VAL A 19 -7.63 -5.29 -11.43
C VAL A 19 -8.27 -4.36 -12.48
N GLU A 20 -9.54 -4.05 -12.30
CA GLU A 20 -10.24 -3.07 -13.15
C GLU A 20 -9.67 -1.65 -12.94
N ALA A 21 -9.40 -0.94 -14.04
CA ALA A 21 -9.03 0.47 -13.98
C ALA A 21 -10.14 1.30 -13.33
N GLY A 22 -9.78 2.25 -12.46
CA GLY A 22 -10.75 3.01 -11.66
C GLY A 22 -11.38 2.24 -10.50
N SER A 23 -11.00 0.98 -10.25
CA SER A 23 -11.31 0.31 -8.98
C SER A 23 -10.66 1.04 -7.79
N ASN A 24 -11.15 0.78 -6.57
CA ASN A 24 -10.59 1.40 -5.38
C ASN A 24 -9.30 0.68 -4.95
N VAL A 25 -8.23 1.45 -4.78
CA VAL A 25 -6.94 0.97 -4.25
C VAL A 25 -6.46 1.87 -3.13
N PHE A 26 -5.75 1.30 -2.17
CA PHE A 26 -4.94 2.08 -1.25
C PHE A 26 -3.64 2.51 -1.93
N LEU A 27 -3.35 3.81 -1.86
CA LEU A 27 -2.03 4.38 -2.09
C LEU A 27 -1.38 4.63 -0.73
N LEU A 28 -0.36 3.84 -0.42
CA LEU A 28 0.40 3.94 0.82
C LEU A 28 1.76 4.56 0.52
N LYS A 29 2.14 5.62 1.25
CA LYS A 29 3.47 6.24 1.12
C LYS A 29 4.25 6.16 2.43
N ARG A 30 5.54 5.87 2.32
CA ARG A 30 6.50 5.76 3.44
C ARG A 30 7.77 6.52 3.07
N ILE A 31 8.30 7.31 4.00
CA ILE A 31 9.67 7.81 3.91
C ILE A 31 10.59 6.77 4.56
N ARG A 32 11.67 6.39 3.88
CA ARG A 32 12.76 5.61 4.48
C ARG A 32 13.87 6.53 4.93
N TYR A 33 14.36 6.26 6.14
CA TYR A 33 15.47 6.96 6.74
C TYR A 33 16.69 6.04 6.78
N VAL A 34 17.87 6.61 6.57
CA VAL A 34 19.17 5.98 6.84
C VAL A 34 19.96 7.00 7.62
N ASP A 35 20.49 6.60 8.78
CA ASP A 35 21.24 7.49 9.69
C ASP A 35 20.53 8.83 9.94
N GLU A 36 19.22 8.77 10.24
CA GLU A 36 18.33 9.91 10.49
C GLU A 36 18.06 10.84 9.29
N GLU A 37 18.70 10.61 8.13
CA GLU A 37 18.42 11.33 6.89
C GLU A 37 17.33 10.65 6.05
N ALA A 38 16.43 11.43 5.47
CA ALA A 38 15.38 10.92 4.57
C ALA A 38 15.97 10.59 3.19
N VAL A 39 16.03 9.30 2.84
CA VAL A 39 16.71 8.83 1.64
C VAL A 39 15.76 8.51 0.49
N SER A 40 14.55 8.01 0.77
CA SER A 40 13.64 7.56 -0.28
C SER A 40 12.18 7.63 0.14
N ILE A 41 11.28 7.84 -0.83
CA ILE A 41 9.85 7.67 -0.66
C ILE A 41 9.45 6.39 -1.37
N GLU A 42 8.92 5.45 -0.62
CA GLU A 42 8.26 4.27 -1.16
C GLU A 42 6.78 4.53 -1.35
N GLU A 43 6.27 4.05 -2.49
CA GLU A 43 4.85 3.99 -2.79
C GLU A 43 4.44 2.52 -2.93
N SER A 44 3.34 2.15 -2.29
CA SER A 44 2.74 0.81 -2.41
C SER A 44 1.28 0.96 -2.78
N TRP A 45 0.86 0.17 -3.76
CA TRP A 45 -0.50 0.11 -4.27
C TRP A 45 -1.12 -1.22 -3.89
N VAL A 46 -2.30 -1.18 -3.27
CA VAL A 46 -2.98 -2.39 -2.78
C VAL A 46 -4.46 -2.32 -3.15
N PRO A 47 -5.05 -3.38 -3.73
CA PRO A 47 -6.51 -3.48 -3.88
C PRO A 47 -7.22 -3.22 -2.55
N ALA A 48 -8.17 -2.27 -2.53
CA ALA A 48 -8.71 -1.77 -1.25
C ALA A 48 -9.38 -2.86 -0.39
N HIS A 49 -9.92 -3.90 -1.03
CA HIS A 49 -10.55 -5.03 -0.34
C HIS A 49 -9.58 -5.93 0.44
N LEU A 50 -8.26 -5.80 0.23
CA LEU A 50 -7.23 -6.56 0.98
C LEU A 50 -6.81 -5.87 2.29
N ILE A 51 -7.27 -4.64 2.54
CA ILE A 51 -6.99 -3.88 3.76
C ILE A 51 -8.32 -3.60 4.46
N HIS A 52 -8.61 -4.40 5.50
CA HIS A 52 -9.80 -4.24 6.33
C HIS A 52 -9.69 -3.03 7.28
N ASP A 53 -8.49 -2.83 7.84
CA ASP A 53 -8.16 -1.72 8.73
C ASP A 53 -6.78 -1.20 8.35
N VAL A 54 -6.76 0.01 7.82
CA VAL A 54 -5.55 0.68 7.33
C VAL A 54 -4.65 1.15 8.48
N ASP A 55 -5.21 1.37 9.67
CA ASP A 55 -4.48 1.79 10.86
C ASP A 55 -3.79 0.63 11.56
N ALA A 56 -4.31 -0.59 11.39
CA ALA A 56 -3.64 -1.82 11.80
C ALA A 56 -2.35 -2.13 11.00
N ILE A 57 -2.10 -1.44 9.88
CA ILE A 57 -0.82 -1.54 9.16
C ILE A 57 0.28 -0.84 9.98
N GLY A 58 1.06 -1.66 10.69
CA GLY A 58 2.23 -1.24 11.47
C GLY A 58 3.46 -0.96 10.59
N ILE A 59 4.63 -1.46 11.02
CA ILE A 59 5.91 -1.19 10.35
C ILE A 59 5.95 -1.79 8.92
N SER A 60 5.30 -2.93 8.73
CA SER A 60 5.43 -3.79 7.57
C SER A 60 4.07 -4.12 6.98
N LEU A 61 3.88 -3.78 5.70
CA LEU A 61 2.68 -4.14 4.93
C LEU A 61 2.55 -5.67 4.79
N TYR A 62 3.68 -6.36 4.65
CA TYR A 62 3.73 -7.82 4.55
C TYR A 62 3.32 -8.52 5.84
N ASP A 63 3.72 -7.99 7.00
CA ASP A 63 3.27 -8.52 8.29
C ASP A 63 1.78 -8.33 8.49
N TYR A 64 1.25 -7.17 8.06
CA TYR A 64 -0.19 -6.95 8.02
C TYR A 64 -0.89 -8.02 7.18
N PHE A 65 -0.48 -8.24 5.92
CA PHE A 65 -1.10 -9.27 5.07
C PHE A 65 -1.03 -10.67 5.68
N ARG A 66 0.13 -11.07 6.23
CA ARG A 66 0.27 -12.37 6.92
C ARG A 66 -0.71 -12.52 8.08
N SER A 67 -0.93 -11.46 8.86
CA SER A 67 -1.92 -11.49 9.96
C SER A 67 -3.36 -11.61 9.47
N GLN A 68 -3.62 -11.24 8.21
CA GLN A 68 -4.91 -11.42 7.53
C GLN A 68 -4.97 -12.73 6.72
N HIS A 69 -3.99 -13.63 6.86
CA HIS A 69 -3.87 -14.87 6.06
C HIS A 69 -3.75 -14.64 4.55
N ILE A 70 -3.24 -13.47 4.14
CA ILE A 70 -2.91 -13.15 2.75
C ILE A 70 -1.40 -13.38 2.56
N TYR A 71 -1.03 -14.18 1.57
CA TYR A 71 0.36 -14.51 1.25
C TYR A 71 0.74 -13.88 -0.09
N PRO A 72 1.35 -12.68 -0.07
CA PRO A 72 1.74 -11.92 -1.26
C PRO A 72 3.02 -12.45 -1.91
#